data_AF-A0A9D6H7V5-F1
#
_entry.id   AF-A0A9D6H7V5-F1
#
_cell.length_a   1.000
_cell.length_b   1.000
_cell.length_c   1.000
_cell.angle_alpha   90.00
_cell.angle_beta   90.00
_cell.angle_gamma   90.00
#
_symmetry.space_group_name_H-M   'P 1'
#
loop_
_entity.id
_entity.type
_entity.pdbx_description
1 polymer ?
#
loop_
_entity_poly.entity_id
_entity_poly.type
_entity_poly.pdbx_seq_one_letter_code
_entity_poly.pdbx_strand_id
1 'polypeptide(L)'
;MPHYELYRLIEARRETYRNAAPEPGAAAARAKHYEPAGEIEAQSPYQAWRRLQDAKAEQDEAAELGVGDVLRNRESGEWLICNYWGFDPVQWDETTPLTDEQMQALT
;
A
#
# COMPACT_ATOMS: atom_id res chain seq x y z
N MET A 1 4.52 -15.08 -15.25
CA MET A 1 4.44 -13.60 -15.22
C MET A 1 4.36 -13.22 -13.76
N PRO A 2 5.08 -12.19 -13.30
CA PRO A 2 4.92 -11.76 -11.94
C PRO A 2 3.51 -11.22 -11.72
N HIS A 3 2.98 -11.56 -10.56
CA HIS A 3 1.61 -11.26 -10.19
C HIS A 3 1.65 -10.49 -8.88
N TYR A 4 1.01 -9.32 -8.85
CA TYR A 4 1.02 -8.42 -7.72
C TYR A 4 -0.36 -8.35 -7.08
N GLU A 5 -0.42 -8.56 -5.77
CA GLU A 5 -1.61 -8.29 -4.97
C GLU A 5 -1.55 -6.85 -4.46
N LEU A 6 -2.68 -6.15 -4.52
CA LEU A 6 -2.78 -4.75 -4.11
C LEU A 6 -3.46 -4.63 -2.76
N TYR A 7 -2.91 -3.76 -1.91
CA TYR A 7 -3.43 -3.44 -0.60
C TYR A 7 -3.47 -1.93 -0.42
N ARG A 8 -4.65 -1.37 -0.18
CA ARG A 8 -4.84 0.07 0.00
C ARG A 8 -4.84 0.46 1.45
N LEU A 9 -4.16 1.55 1.77
CA LEU A 9 -4.18 2.13 3.10
C LEU A 9 -5.58 2.70 3.36
N ILE A 10 -6.22 2.30 4.47
CA ILE A 10 -7.57 2.77 4.84
C ILE A 10 -7.61 4.30 4.91
N GLU A 11 -8.75 4.88 4.50
CA GLU A 11 -8.88 6.34 4.31
C GLU A 11 -8.53 7.14 5.57
N ALA A 12 -8.97 6.67 6.75
CA ALA A 12 -8.68 7.28 8.05
C ALA A 12 -7.17 7.39 8.36
N ARG A 13 -6.34 6.51 7.80
CA ARG A 13 -4.87 6.53 7.97
C ARG A 13 -4.15 7.23 6.82
N ARG A 14 -4.79 7.35 5.65
CA ARG A 14 -4.24 8.03 4.47
C ARG A 14 -4.00 9.53 4.72
N GLU A 15 -4.86 10.17 5.50
CA GLU A 15 -4.64 11.56 5.91
C GLU A 15 -3.47 11.72 6.89
N THR A 16 -3.37 10.84 7.89
CA THR A 16 -2.25 10.82 8.84
C THR A 16 -0.92 10.54 8.14
N TYR A 17 -0.86 9.57 7.22
CA TYR A 17 0.36 9.23 6.49
C TYR A 17 0.84 10.36 5.58
N ARG A 18 -0.09 11.10 4.95
CA ARG A 18 0.26 12.25 4.11
C ARG A 18 0.77 13.45 4.91
N ASN A 19 0.26 13.63 6.14
CA ASN A 19 0.60 14.76 7.00
C ASN A 19 1.75 14.45 7.98
N ALA A 20 2.11 13.18 8.17
CA ALA A 20 3.23 12.79 9.01
C ALA A 20 4.56 13.12 8.31
N ALA A 21 5.55 13.56 9.09
CA ALA A 21 6.91 13.63 8.60
C ALA A 21 7.36 12.21 8.19
N PRO A 22 8.09 12.04 7.07
CA PRO A 22 8.62 10.74 6.69
C PRO A 22 9.47 10.20 7.83
N GLU A 23 9.02 9.13 8.50
CA GLU A 23 9.85 8.48 9.52
C GLU A 23 10.97 7.71 8.79
N PRO A 24 12.26 8.04 9.05
CA PRO A 24 13.37 7.33 8.42
C PRO A 24 13.51 5.94 9.03
N GLY A 25 13.27 4.92 8.21
CA GLY A 25 13.38 3.50 8.58
C GLY A 25 12.52 2.67 7.64
N ALA A 26 12.80 1.36 7.56
CA ALA A 26 11.92 0.44 6.84
C ALA A 26 10.50 0.62 7.39
N ALA A 27 9.62 1.25 6.59
CA ALA A 27 8.25 1.47 7.02
C ALA A 27 7.69 0.11 7.43
N ALA A 28 7.12 0.01 8.62
CA ALA A 28 6.39 -1.20 9.01
C ALA A 28 4.96 -1.02 8.52
N ALA A 29 4.57 -1.78 7.49
CA ALA A 29 3.19 -1.83 7.04
C ALA A 29 2.41 -2.80 7.94
N ARG A 30 1.52 -2.26 8.76
CA ARG A 30 0.66 -3.06 9.64
C ARG A 30 -0.57 -3.53 8.87
N ALA A 31 -0.78 -4.84 8.75
CA ALA A 31 -1.84 -5.43 7.95
C ALA A 31 -3.24 -4.84 8.23
N LYS A 32 -3.55 -4.58 9.50
CA LYS A 32 -4.82 -3.99 9.96
C LYS A 32 -5.12 -2.58 9.41
N HIS A 33 -4.13 -1.90 8.84
CA HIS A 33 -4.31 -0.58 8.23
C HIS A 33 -4.60 -0.66 6.73
N TYR A 34 -4.66 -1.86 6.16
CA TYR A 34 -4.81 -2.06 4.73
C TYR A 34 -6.01 -2.92 4.37
N GLU A 35 -6.60 -2.62 3.22
CA GLU A 35 -7.70 -3.38 2.63
C GLU A 35 -7.25 -3.99 1.30
N PRO A 36 -7.57 -5.27 1.01
CA PRO A 36 -7.32 -5.87 -0.29
C PRO A 36 -8.03 -5.09 -1.39
N ALA A 37 -7.29 -4.69 -2.42
CA ALA A 37 -7.78 -3.83 -3.49
C ALA A 37 -7.78 -4.48 -4.87
N GLY A 38 -7.34 -5.73 -4.96
CA GLY A 38 -7.35 -6.54 -6.18
C GLY A 38 -5.99 -7.13 -6.49
N GLU A 39 -5.82 -7.55 -7.74
CA GLU A 39 -4.60 -8.18 -8.23
C GLU A 39 -4.30 -7.73 -9.67
N ILE A 40 -3.02 -7.73 -10.04
CA ILE A 40 -2.57 -7.31 -11.37
C ILE A 40 -1.36 -8.12 -11.84
N GLU A 41 -1.42 -8.55 -13.09
CA GLU A 41 -0.27 -9.14 -13.78
C GLU A 41 0.66 -8.04 -14.27
N ALA A 42 1.93 -8.09 -13.87
CA ALA A 42 2.95 -7.15 -14.31
C ALA A 42 4.35 -7.74 -14.12
N GLN A 43 5.30 -7.36 -14.97
CA GLN A 43 6.69 -7.80 -14.90
C GLN A 43 7.52 -7.01 -13.89
N SER A 44 7.00 -5.88 -13.38
CA SER A 44 7.64 -5.06 -12.37
C SER A 44 6.62 -4.22 -11.59
N PRO A 45 6.97 -3.69 -10.40
CA PRO A 45 6.08 -2.82 -9.62
C PRO A 45 5.71 -1.56 -10.39
N TYR A 46 6.67 -1.01 -11.15
CA TYR A 46 6.43 0.14 -12.01
C TYR A 46 5.45 -0.16 -13.15
N GLN A 47 5.53 -1.35 -13.76
CA GLN A 47 4.55 -1.75 -14.77
C GLN A 47 3.16 -1.96 -14.16
N ALA A 48 3.08 -2.51 -12.95
CA ALA A 48 1.81 -2.62 -12.20
C ALA A 48 1.19 -1.24 -11.99
N TRP A 49 1.97 -0.28 -11.45
CA TRP A 49 1.53 1.10 -11.26
C TRP A 49 1.05 1.75 -12.56
N ARG A 50 1.85 1.67 -13.63
CA ARG A 50 1.49 2.28 -14.92
C ARG A 50 0.18 1.71 -15.46
N ARG A 51 0.00 0.39 -15.40
CA ARG A 51 -1.24 -0.26 -15.86
C ARG A 51 -2.47 0.16 -15.07
N LEU A 52 -2.32 0.39 -13.76
CA LEU A 52 -3.43 0.89 -12.93
C LEU A 52 -3.76 2.35 -13.26
N GLN A 53 -2.75 3.19 -13.51
CA GLN A 53 -2.97 4.56 -13.98
C GLN A 53 -3.67 4.60 -15.35
N ASP A 54 -3.29 3.73 -16.27
CA ASP A 54 -3.91 3.61 -17.59
C ASP A 54 -5.37 3.12 -17.46
N ALA A 55 -5.63 2.08 -16.65
CA ALA A 55 -6.99 1.57 -16.41
C ALA A 55 -7.93 2.63 -15.80
N LYS A 56 -7.41 3.48 -14.90
CA LYS A 56 -8.14 4.60 -14.30
C LYS A 56 -8.52 5.67 -15.32
N ALA A 57 -7.73 5.88 -16.37
CA ALA A 57 -8.08 6.82 -17.44
C ALA A 57 -9.26 6.32 -18.29
N GLU A 58 -9.54 5.02 -18.26
CA GLU A 58 -10.57 4.37 -19.08
C GLU A 58 -11.86 4.07 -18.28
N GLN A 59 -11.78 3.81 -16.96
CA GLN A 59 -12.90 3.39 -16.10
C GLN A 59 -12.78 3.99 -14.68
N ASP A 60 -13.87 4.60 -14.18
CA ASP A 60 -13.87 5.54 -13.04
C ASP A 60 -13.56 4.96 -11.64
N GLU A 61 -13.46 3.64 -11.40
CA GLU A 61 -13.37 3.14 -10.00
C GLU A 61 -12.39 2.00 -9.71
N ALA A 62 -11.59 1.54 -10.69
CA ALA A 62 -10.53 0.55 -10.43
C ALA A 62 -9.24 1.26 -9.99
N ALA A 63 -9.23 1.64 -8.71
CA ALA A 63 -8.43 2.73 -8.19
C ALA A 63 -6.90 2.60 -8.21
N GLU A 64 -6.31 3.79 -8.31
CA GLU A 64 -4.88 4.09 -8.30
C GLU A 64 -4.16 3.50 -7.08
N LEU A 65 -2.92 3.04 -7.29
CA LEU A 65 -1.95 2.93 -6.20
C LEU A 65 -1.54 4.34 -5.80
N GLY A 66 -2.01 4.76 -4.62
CA GLY A 66 -1.62 6.01 -3.98
C GLY A 66 -0.36 5.85 -3.13
N VAL A 67 0.24 6.99 -2.78
CA VAL A 67 1.32 7.02 -1.79
C VAL A 67 0.84 6.43 -0.48
N GLY A 68 1.59 5.46 0.04
CA GLY A 68 1.26 4.68 1.23
C GLY A 68 0.56 3.35 0.94
N ASP A 69 0.04 3.11 -0.28
CA ASP A 69 -0.50 1.80 -0.65
C ASP A 69 0.62 0.77 -0.86
N VAL A 70 0.30 -0.51 -0.74
CA VAL A 70 1.29 -1.59 -0.73
C VAL A 70 0.98 -2.62 -1.82
N LEU A 71 2.06 -3.15 -2.42
CA LEU A 71 2.05 -4.27 -3.34
C LEU A 71 2.71 -5.49 -2.69
N ARG A 72 2.17 -6.68 -2.96
CA ARG A 72 2.85 -7.95 -2.67
C ARG A 72 3.16 -8.67 -3.96
N ASN A 73 4.43 -8.99 -4.18
CA ASN A 73 4.83 -9.88 -5.27
C ASN A 73 4.49 -11.33 -4.88
N ARG A 74 3.58 -11.99 -5.62
CA ARG A 74 3.21 -13.39 -5.34
C ARG A 74 4.32 -14.39 -5.63
N GLU A 75 5.26 -14.09 -6.53
CA GLU A 75 6.36 -14.99 -6.86
C GLU A 75 7.49 -14.92 -5.81
N SER A 76 7.90 -13.70 -5.43
CA SER A 76 8.99 -13.52 -4.44
C SER A 76 8.52 -13.45 -2.99
N GLY A 77 7.24 -13.16 -2.76
CA GLY A 77 6.68 -12.89 -1.43
C GLY A 77 7.02 -11.50 -0.87
N GLU A 78 7.72 -10.67 -1.63
CA GLU A 78 8.18 -9.34 -1.21
C GLU A 78 7.04 -8.35 -1.12
N TRP A 79 7.07 -7.52 -0.07
CA TRP A 79 6.14 -6.41 0.14
C TRP A 79 6.82 -5.10 -0.22
N LEU A 80 6.09 -4.25 -0.95
CA LEU A 80 6.58 -2.99 -1.49
C LEU A 80 5.58 -1.88 -1.20
N ILE A 81 6.01 -0.80 -0.55
CA ILE A 81 5.17 0.38 -0.32
C ILE A 81 5.38 1.41 -1.44
N CYS A 82 4.29 1.99 -1.93
CA CYS A 82 4.30 3.06 -2.91
C CYS A 82 4.65 4.38 -2.21
N ASN A 83 5.77 4.98 -2.60
CA ASN A 83 6.25 6.27 -2.13
C ASN A 83 6.23 7.29 -3.28
N TYR A 84 6.52 8.56 -2.98
CA TYR A 84 6.55 9.63 -4.00
C TYR A 84 7.53 9.37 -5.16
N TRP A 85 8.58 8.58 -4.92
CA TRP A 85 9.65 8.32 -5.90
C TRP A 85 9.55 6.93 -6.56
N GLY A 86 8.62 6.08 -6.14
CA GLY A 86 8.52 4.70 -6.63
C GLY A 86 8.09 3.73 -5.55
N PHE A 87 8.79 2.60 -5.46
CA PHE A 87 8.47 1.52 -4.52
C PHE A 87 9.68 1.16 -3.68
N ASP A 88 9.48 1.05 -2.38
CA ASP A 88 10.51 0.62 -1.43
C ASP A 88 10.07 -0.66 -0.70
N PRO A 89 11.00 -1.56 -0.36
CA PRO A 89 10.69 -2.74 0.43
C PRO A 89 10.15 -2.34 1.82
N VAL A 90 9.11 -3.04 2.25
CA VAL A 90 8.39 -2.77 3.50
C VAL A 90 8.29 -4.06 4.31
N GLN A 91 8.37 -3.96 5.64
CA GLN A 91 8.08 -5.12 6.48
C GLN A 91 6.57 -5.20 6.70
N TRP A 92 5.99 -6.37 6.45
CA TRP A 92 4.57 -6.62 6.70
C TRP A 92 4.37 -7.21 8.09
N ASP A 93 3.65 -6.48 8.94
CA ASP A 93 3.35 -6.88 10.31
C ASP A 93 1.88 -7.32 10.43
N GLU A 94 1.68 -8.63 10.59
CA GLU A 94 0.37 -9.25 10.83
C GLU A 94 0.01 -9.33 12.33
N THR A 95 0.94 -8.99 13.23
CA THR A 95 0.92 -9.44 14.63
C THR A 95 0.55 -8.35 15.64
N THR A 96 0.48 -7.08 15.24
CA THR A 96 0.35 -5.98 16.21
C THR A 96 -1.11 -5.60 16.51
N PRO A 97 -1.73 -6.01 17.64
CA PRO A 97 -2.99 -5.42 18.10
C PRO A 97 -2.84 -3.91 18.33
N LEU A 98 -3.92 -3.13 18.19
CA LEU A 98 -3.89 -1.70 18.53
C LEU A 98 -3.56 -1.56 20.02
N THR A 99 -2.55 -0.77 20.36
CA THR A 99 -2.40 -0.28 21.73
C THR A 99 -3.54 0.68 22.06
N ASP A 100 -4.01 0.65 23.30
CA ASP A 100 -5.12 1.48 23.81
C ASP A 100 -4.98 2.98 23.46
N GLU A 101 -3.75 3.49 23.40
CA GLU A 101 -3.41 4.86 22.98
C GLU A 101 -3.88 5.21 21.56
N GLN A 102 -3.89 4.24 20.64
CA GLN A 102 -4.38 4.47 19.27
C GLN A 102 -5.89 4.30 19.14
N MET A 103 -6.57 3.67 20.10
CA MET A 103 -8.04 3.61 20.14
C MET A 103 -8.64 4.93 20.63
N GLN A 104 -7.95 5.65 21.53
CA GLN A 104 -8.44 6.93 22.07
C GLN A 104 -8.28 8.12 21.10
N ALA A 105 -7.45 8.00 20.06
CA ALA A 105 -7.24 9.08 19.08
C ALA A 105 -8.28 9.11 17.94
N LEU A 106 -9.30 8.24 17.98
CA LEU A 106 -10.38 8.12 16.98
C LEU A 106 -11.77 8.52 17.53
N THR A 107 -11.84 9.18 18.69
CA THR A 107 -13.08 9.77 19.26
C THR A 107 -12.92 11.28 19.39
#